data_AF-A0A645HYN6-F1
#
_entry.id   AF-A0A645HYN6-F1
#
_cell.length_a   1.000
_cell.length_b   1.000
_cell.length_c   1.000
_cell.angle_alpha   90.00
_cell.angle_beta   90.00
_cell.angle_gamma   90.00
#
_symmetry.space_group_name_H-M   'P 1'
#
loop_
_entity.id
_entity.type
_entity.pdbx_description
1 polymer ?
#
loop_
_entity_poly.entity_id
_entity_poly.type
_entity_poly.pdbx_seq_one_letter_code
_entity_poly.pdbx_strand_id
1 'polypeptide(L)' 'MTPCYDPLANVVYSAGQGDVALTMVNGRILYEKGEFKTLDEEKIRYMANRSQQRIVGILEGDLS' A
#
# COMPACT_ATOMS: atom_id res chain seq x y z
N MET A 1 2.08 -14.52 16.13
CA MET A 1 2.00 -13.46 17.15
C MET A 1 1.91 -14.11 18.53
N THR A 2 3.01 -14.13 19.28
CA THR A 2 3.07 -14.61 20.68
C THR A 2 4.13 -13.80 21.44
N PRO A 3 3.86 -13.32 22.67
CA PRO A 3 2.61 -13.37 23.43
C PRO A 3 1.74 -12.11 23.20
N CYS A 4 0.42 -12.27 23.24
CA CYS A 4 -0.55 -11.17 23.14
C CYS A 4 -0.99 -10.75 24.55
N TYR A 5 -0.33 -9.74 25.11
CA TYR A 5 -0.66 -9.19 26.44
C TYR A 5 -1.79 -8.16 26.37
N ASP A 6 -1.83 -7.38 25.28
CA ASP A 6 -2.90 -6.42 24.96
C ASP A 6 -3.06 -6.33 23.42
N PRO A 7 -4.23 -6.70 22.86
CA PRO A 7 -4.48 -6.64 21.43
C PRO A 7 -4.44 -5.22 20.84
N LEU A 8 -4.77 -4.17 21.61
CA LEU A 8 -4.70 -2.79 21.13
C LEU A 8 -3.24 -2.34 20.97
N ALA A 9 -2.41 -2.61 21.96
CA ALA A 9 -0.97 -2.34 21.90
C ALA A 9 -0.33 -3.07 20.71
N ASN A 10 -0.74 -4.31 20.45
CA ASN A 10 -0.24 -5.10 19.32
C ASN A 10 -0.60 -4.48 17.96
N VAL A 11 -1.83 -3.97 17.79
CA VAL A 11 -2.23 -3.29 16.55
C VAL A 11 -1.40 -2.03 16.31
N VAL A 12 -1.11 -1.24 17.36
CA VAL A 12 -0.41 0.04 17.22
C VAL A 12 1.10 -0.16 17.00
N TYR A 13 1.71 -1.10 17.73
CA TYR A 13 3.17 -1.18 17.82
C TYR A 13 3.79 -2.38 17.12
N SER A 14 2.99 -3.37 16.70
CA SER A 14 3.52 -4.64 16.18
C SER A 14 2.84 -5.14 14.92
N ALA A 15 1.66 -4.62 14.56
CA ALA A 15 1.00 -4.99 13.33
C ALA A 15 1.73 -4.41 12.11
N GLY A 16 2.00 -5.27 11.14
CA GLY A 16 2.51 -4.92 9.82
C GLY A 16 1.45 -5.03 8.75
N GLN A 17 1.82 -4.71 7.50
CA GLN A 17 0.93 -4.79 6.34
C GLN A 17 0.31 -6.19 6.14
N GLY A 18 1.03 -7.25 6.51
CA GLY A 18 0.58 -8.65 6.37
C GLY A 18 -0.46 -9.07 7.42
N ASP A 19 -0.67 -8.30 8.48
CA ASP A 19 -1.64 -8.62 9.53
C ASP A 19 -3.07 -8.15 9.18
N VAL A 20 -3.23 -7.42 8.06
CA VAL A 20 -4.53 -7.00 7.55
C VAL A 20 -5.21 -8.16 6.82
N ALA A 21 -6.37 -8.59 7.29
CA ALA A 21 -7.14 -9.66 6.63
C ALA A 21 -8.18 -9.15 5.61
N LEU A 22 -8.74 -7.96 5.82
CA LEU A 22 -9.86 -7.39 5.07
C LEU A 22 -9.84 -5.85 5.09
N THR A 23 -10.16 -5.20 3.97
CA THR A 23 -10.51 -3.77 3.89
C THR A 23 -11.80 -3.61 3.12
N MET A 24 -12.77 -2.88 3.70
CA MET A 24 -14.10 -2.66 3.11
C MET A 24 -14.53 -1.20 3.29
N VAL A 25 -15.14 -0.62 2.25
CA VAL A 25 -15.70 0.73 2.27
C VAL A 25 -17.10 0.71 1.67
N ASN A 26 -18.09 1.26 2.39
CA ASN A 26 -19.49 1.32 1.95
C ASN A 26 -20.03 -0.05 1.45
N GLY A 27 -19.73 -1.13 2.19
CA GLY A 27 -20.14 -2.50 1.85
C GLY A 27 -19.35 -3.16 0.71
N ARG A 28 -18.36 -2.49 0.12
CA ARG A 28 -17.53 -3.05 -0.97
C ARG A 28 -16.17 -3.48 -0.46
N ILE A 29 -15.80 -4.74 -0.70
CA ILE A 29 -14.48 -5.28 -0.34
C ILE A 29 -13.44 -4.74 -1.31
N LEU A 30 -12.39 -4.12 -0.78
CA LEU A 30 -11.26 -3.57 -1.53
C LEU A 30 -10.02 -4.47 -1.47
N TYR A 31 -9.84 -5.16 -0.34
CA TYR A 31 -8.72 -6.07 -0.09
C TYR A 31 -9.16 -7.23 0.80
N GLU A 32 -8.76 -8.45 0.48
CA GLU A 32 -9.00 -9.64 1.30
C GLU A 32 -7.87 -10.67 1.12
N LYS A 33 -7.32 -11.19 2.22
CA LYS A 33 -6.34 -12.31 2.24
C LYS A 33 -5.16 -12.14 1.26
N GLY A 34 -4.54 -10.96 1.22
CA GLY A 34 -3.41 -10.72 0.33
C GLY A 34 -3.77 -10.17 -1.05
N GLU A 35 -5.04 -10.13 -1.42
CA GLU A 35 -5.47 -9.78 -2.77
C GLU A 35 -6.25 -8.46 -2.81
N PHE A 36 -5.84 -7.55 -3.70
CA PHE A 36 -6.59 -6.34 -4.00
C PHE A 36 -7.70 -6.64 -5.01
N LYS A 37 -8.96 -6.42 -4.62
CA LYS A 37 -10.13 -6.75 -5.45
C LYS A 37 -10.53 -5.65 -6.43
N THR A 38 -9.97 -4.45 -6.25
CA THR A 38 -10.36 -3.25 -7.01
C THR A 38 -9.18 -2.52 -7.65
N LEU A 39 -7.95 -3.01 -7.48
CA LEU A 39 -6.74 -2.36 -7.97
C LEU A 39 -6.01 -3.27 -8.96
N ASP A 40 -5.50 -2.66 -10.04
CA ASP A 40 -4.61 -3.29 -11.00
C ASP A 40 -3.18 -2.91 -10.65
N GLU A 41 -2.44 -3.85 -10.05
CA GLU A 41 -1.09 -3.59 -9.53
C GLU A 41 -0.11 -3.23 -10.66
N GLU A 42 -0.20 -3.90 -11.81
CA GLU A 42 0.71 -3.67 -12.94
C GLU A 42 0.50 -2.25 -13.50
N LYS A 43 -0.76 -1.86 -13.69
CA LYS A 43 -1.10 -0.52 -14.15
C LYS A 43 -0.65 0.55 -13.17
N ILE A 44 -0.82 0.32 -11.87
CA ILE A 44 -0.37 1.26 -10.83
C ILE A 44 1.16 1.40 -10.88
N ARG A 45 1.89 0.29 -10.94
CA ARG A 45 3.37 0.28 -11.01
C ARG A 45 3.88 0.99 -12.25
N TYR A 46 3.26 0.75 -13.40
CA TYR A 46 3.58 1.43 -14.65
C TYR A 46 3.40 2.95 -14.53
N MET A 47 2.26 3.41 -14.00
CA MET A 47 1.97 4.83 -13.83
C MET A 47 2.89 5.51 -12.81
N ALA A 48 3.26 4.80 -11.74
CA ALA A 48 4.21 5.28 -10.74
C ALA A 48 5.60 5.48 -11.35
N ASN A 49 6.11 4.48 -12.09
CA ASN A 49 7.40 4.57 -12.79
C ASN A 49 7.42 5.71 -13.82
N ARG A 50 6.36 5.84 -14.61
CA ARG A 50 6.23 6.94 -15.57
C ARG A 50 6.25 8.31 -14.88
N SER A 51 5.58 8.43 -13.73
CA SER A 51 5.58 9.66 -12.95
C SER A 51 6.96 9.98 -12.38
N GLN A 52 7.68 8.98 -11.90
CA GLN A 52 9.07 9.10 -11.44
C GLN A 52 9.99 9.60 -12.55
N GLN A 53 9.92 9.00 -13.74
CA GLN A 53 10.73 9.40 -14.90
C GLN A 53 10.46 10.86 -15.30
N ARG A 54 9.19 11.28 -15.29
CA ARG A 54 8.82 12.67 -15.59
C ARG A 54 9.41 13.65 -14.59
N ILE A 55 9.35 13.34 -13.30
CA ILE A 55 9.90 14.22 -12.25
C ILE A 55 11.42 14.32 -12.38
N VAL A 56 12.10 13.19 -12.60
CA VAL A 56 13.56 13.19 -12.79
C VAL A 56 13.97 13.97 -14.03
N GLY A 57 13.27 13.81 -15.16
CA GLY A 57 13.57 14.57 -16.37
C GLY A 57 13.37 16.09 -16.22
N ILE A 58 12.42 16.53 -15.37
CA ILE A 58 12.26 17.96 -15.04
C ILE A 58 13.47 18.44 -14.23
N LEU A 59 13.86 17.70 -13.19
CA LEU A 59 15.00 18.07 -12.34
C LEU A 59 16.33 18.10 -13.12
N GLU A 60 16.53 17.17 -14.05
CA GLU A 60 17.73 17.13 -14.88
C GLU A 60 17.76 18.26 -15.92
N GLY A 61 16.60 18.68 -16.43
CA GLY A 61 16.49 19.80 -17.38
C GLY A 61 16.59 21.19 -16.71
N ASP A 62 16.24 21.31 -15.42
CA ASP A 62 16.40 22.54 -14.65
C ASP A 62 17.84 22.73 -14.12
N LEU A 63 18.69 21.71 -14.20
CA LEU A 63 20.11 21.73 -13.80
C LEU A 63 21.08 22.04 -14.95
N SER A 64 20.58 22.24 -16.17
CA SER A 64 21.34 22.63 -17.38
C SER A 64 21.08 24.09 -17.77
#